data_AF-A0A7C1M6Z5-F1
#
_entry.id   AF-A0A7C1M6Z5-F1
#
_cell.length_a   1.000
_cell.length_b   1.000
_cell.length_c   1.000
_cell.angle_alpha   90.00
_cell.angle_beta   90.00
_cell.angle_gamma   90.00
#
_symmetry.space_group_name_H-M   'P 1'
#
loop_
_entity.id
_entity.type
_entity.pdbx_description
1 polymer ?
#
loop_
_entity_poly.entity_id
_entity_poly.type
_entity_poly.pdbx_seq_one_letter_code
_entity_poly.pdbx_strand_id
1 'polypeptide(L)'
;MKRYYYILLFFLTPLISSGQVSLIIEGMEYFNTQSTWGGVDIERTVPTLLTFRMNSISSLNTAGYMLQSGDDSYLATAGNLDNALISGNYFDWNGTPGATLCHGIMAGYNINYDIRHNYIDGPYYGVVHEGGYDDGSSMVNTEGGIRYNIFKNSPTPIIILGYENPMVYNNTFYYGLSSNTNGLIRISSSNGTEVPAPSRNVKIKNNIFYVVNSVTVISLAEESTEGFESDYNIYYCEQCVDNEPVFKIADNTVTWDEWQALGYDTHSLVIDPGFIDYTDFVPLSRLDYGIDMGADYDLGLSISASWNPGQYPSTVRQNGSWQVGAILFDEDADPVPVYLRSVIENNTPDILEMTYSLSMSTNPPPSSAFTVYVNSVRSIVNSVEVSGTKVFLSLAGGVEYGDRVRVTYTIPQTNPLQTPDGRLAASITDRPVTNNCVPLPNQPPVISISSPRDNSSFEAPAVITLTADALDSDGTVEKVEYFIDEDKIGESFTYPYNLSFDFQYSGTFEITAIATDDENAATKSDPVKIIIVPGEDLSELVQLFPNPNDGRFSVELPYSPTGEVTRLAIVDLEGKPVFEELLALEETQRDFDLSALKSGIYVLLVSTDKEIITTKLFIKK
;
A
#
# COMPACT_ATOMS: atom_id res chain seq x y z
N MET A 1 -31.99 17.34 -21.26
CA MET A 1 -32.51 18.68 -20.90
C MET A 1 -31.53 19.70 -21.48
N LYS A 2 -31.89 20.40 -22.56
CA LYS A 2 -30.98 21.34 -23.26
C LYS A 2 -30.70 22.53 -22.34
N ARG A 3 -29.50 22.63 -21.78
CA ARG A 3 -29.06 23.82 -21.04
C ARG A 3 -28.46 24.79 -22.04
N TYR A 4 -29.21 25.85 -22.33
CA TYR A 4 -28.69 27.05 -22.97
C TYR A 4 -27.92 27.82 -21.88
N TYR A 5 -26.61 28.00 -22.05
CA TYR A 5 -25.86 28.94 -21.23
C TYR A 5 -25.98 30.32 -21.86
N TYR A 6 -26.43 31.29 -21.05
CA TYR A 6 -26.57 32.67 -21.45
C TYR A 6 -25.18 33.29 -21.65
N ILE A 7 -24.95 33.86 -22.84
CA ILE A 7 -23.79 34.69 -23.13
C ILE A 7 -23.95 35.99 -22.35
N LEU A 8 -23.12 36.22 -21.33
CA LEU A 8 -22.97 37.52 -20.70
C LEU A 8 -21.82 38.25 -21.40
N LEU A 9 -22.14 39.00 -22.47
CA LEU A 9 -21.21 39.93 -23.11
C LEU A 9 -21.05 41.16 -22.19
N PHE A 10 -19.93 41.25 -21.48
CA PHE A 10 -19.50 42.53 -20.91
C PHE A 10 -18.94 43.41 -22.03
N PHE A 11 -19.71 44.41 -22.47
CA PHE A 11 -19.16 45.51 -23.27
C PHE A 11 -18.35 46.43 -22.34
N LEU A 12 -17.03 46.38 -22.43
CA LEU A 12 -16.13 47.35 -21.80
C LEU A 12 -15.80 48.47 -22.79
N THR A 13 -15.89 49.70 -22.30
CA THR A 13 -15.64 50.95 -23.03
C THR A 13 -14.21 51.02 -23.59
N PRO A 14 -14.00 51.45 -24.84
CA PRO A 14 -12.67 51.51 -25.43
C PRO A 14 -11.87 52.65 -24.79
N LEU A 15 -10.86 52.31 -24.00
CA LEU A 15 -9.71 53.20 -23.81
C LEU A 15 -8.80 53.02 -25.02
N ILE A 16 -8.87 53.95 -25.96
CA ILE A 16 -7.94 54.04 -27.08
C ILE A 16 -6.65 54.65 -26.51
N SER A 17 -5.67 53.82 -26.13
CA SER A 17 -4.35 54.31 -25.68
C SER A 17 -3.21 54.02 -26.67
N SER A 18 -3.43 53.17 -27.68
CA SER A 18 -2.39 52.73 -28.63
C SER A 18 -2.83 52.71 -30.11
N GLY A 19 -4.06 53.14 -30.43
CA GLY A 19 -4.63 52.95 -31.78
C GLY A 19 -5.18 51.54 -32.03
N GLN A 20 -5.03 50.61 -31.07
CA GLN A 20 -5.71 49.32 -31.04
C GLN A 20 -6.95 49.35 -30.12
N VAL A 21 -7.92 48.50 -30.41
CA VAL A 21 -9.07 48.21 -29.54
C VAL A 21 -8.65 47.16 -28.51
N SER A 22 -8.90 47.40 -27.22
CA SER A 22 -8.63 46.36 -26.21
C SER A 22 -9.70 45.27 -26.24
N LEU A 23 -9.28 44.01 -26.33
CA LEU A 23 -10.14 42.84 -26.22
C LEU A 23 -9.60 41.90 -25.13
N ILE A 24 -10.36 41.70 -24.05
CA ILE A 24 -10.01 40.79 -22.96
C ILE A 24 -11.02 39.64 -22.95
N ILE A 25 -10.52 38.41 -23.05
CA ILE A 25 -11.29 37.17 -22.93
C ILE A 25 -10.65 36.35 -21.83
N GLU A 26 -11.35 36.21 -20.70
CA GLU A 26 -10.82 35.50 -19.54
C GLU A 26 -11.84 34.62 -18.83
N GLY A 27 -11.36 33.50 -18.28
CA GLY A 27 -12.18 32.60 -17.47
C GLY A 27 -13.25 31.84 -18.24
N MET A 28 -13.18 31.80 -19.56
CA MET A 28 -14.17 31.15 -20.41
C MET A 28 -13.89 29.66 -20.55
N GLU A 29 -14.97 28.88 -20.65
CA GLU A 29 -14.91 27.45 -20.98
C GLU A 29 -15.57 27.22 -22.34
N TYR A 30 -14.82 26.60 -23.26
CA TYR A 30 -15.29 26.21 -24.58
C TYR A 30 -15.24 24.70 -24.70
N PHE A 31 -16.37 24.08 -25.06
CA PHE A 31 -16.47 22.64 -25.23
C PHE A 31 -17.02 22.31 -26.62
N ASN A 32 -16.16 21.79 -27.49
CA ASN A 32 -16.53 21.37 -28.83
C ASN A 32 -16.50 19.83 -28.96
N THR A 33 -17.64 19.25 -29.35
CA THR A 33 -17.76 17.81 -29.63
C THR A 33 -17.89 17.49 -31.12
N GLN A 34 -17.81 18.49 -31.99
CA GLN A 34 -17.96 18.33 -33.43
C GLN A 34 -16.60 18.14 -34.11
N SER A 35 -16.56 17.29 -35.13
CA SER A 35 -15.36 17.08 -35.96
C SER A 35 -14.97 18.31 -36.77
N THR A 36 -15.96 19.16 -37.11
CA THR A 36 -15.75 20.37 -37.90
C THR A 36 -16.03 21.59 -37.04
N TRP A 37 -14.99 22.31 -36.65
CA TRP A 37 -15.07 23.53 -35.86
C TRP A 37 -13.94 24.48 -36.26
N GLY A 38 -14.26 25.76 -36.49
CA GLY A 38 -13.27 26.80 -36.80
C GLY A 38 -12.44 27.25 -35.60
N GLY A 39 -12.77 26.75 -34.40
CA GLY A 39 -12.16 27.20 -33.15
C GLY A 39 -12.87 28.41 -32.55
N VAL A 40 -12.31 28.88 -31.44
CA VAL A 40 -12.61 30.20 -30.90
C VAL A 40 -11.94 31.23 -31.82
N ASP A 41 -12.72 31.88 -32.67
CA ASP A 41 -12.21 32.87 -33.61
C ASP A 41 -12.13 34.26 -32.97
N ILE A 42 -10.93 34.84 -32.98
CA ILE A 42 -10.69 36.19 -32.47
C ILE A 42 -10.85 37.20 -33.60
N GLU A 43 -11.83 38.08 -33.45
CA GLU A 43 -12.07 39.17 -34.39
C GLU A 43 -10.83 40.06 -34.55
N ARG A 44 -10.39 40.26 -35.79
CA ARG A 44 -9.16 41.01 -36.13
C ARG A 44 -9.30 41.89 -37.38
N THR A 45 -10.52 42.32 -37.72
CA THR A 45 -10.75 43.26 -38.84
C THR A 45 -10.23 44.68 -38.58
N VAL A 46 -9.94 45.00 -37.32
CA VAL A 46 -9.30 46.25 -36.90
C VAL A 46 -8.14 45.95 -35.94
N PRO A 47 -7.14 46.84 -35.81
CA PRO A 47 -6.09 46.69 -34.82
C PRO A 47 -6.68 46.51 -33.42
N THR A 48 -6.30 45.42 -32.76
CA THR A 48 -6.89 44.89 -31.52
C THR A 48 -5.78 44.35 -30.62
N LEU A 49 -5.72 44.84 -29.39
CA LEU A 49 -4.80 44.33 -28.36
C LEU A 49 -5.52 43.23 -27.58
N LEU A 50 -5.22 41.98 -27.91
CA LEU A 50 -5.84 40.80 -27.31
C LEU A 50 -5.17 40.42 -25.97
N THR A 51 -5.98 40.15 -24.96
CA THR A 51 -5.61 39.35 -23.78
C THR A 51 -6.54 38.16 -23.68
N PHE A 52 -6.04 36.97 -23.98
CA PHE A 52 -6.75 35.71 -23.87
C PHE A 52 -6.15 34.87 -22.74
N ARG A 53 -6.80 34.84 -21.56
CA ARG A 53 -6.19 34.20 -20.38
C ARG A 53 -7.12 33.40 -19.47
N MET A 54 -6.57 32.41 -18.76
CA MET A 54 -7.33 31.61 -17.78
C MET A 54 -8.56 30.91 -18.38
N ASN A 55 -8.53 30.63 -19.69
CA ASN A 55 -9.62 29.95 -20.39
C ASN A 55 -9.35 28.45 -20.47
N SER A 56 -10.39 27.66 -20.69
CA SER A 56 -10.28 26.24 -21.05
C SER A 56 -10.97 26.00 -22.40
N ILE A 57 -10.30 25.29 -23.30
CA ILE A 57 -10.85 24.86 -24.58
C ILE A 57 -10.65 23.35 -24.70
N SER A 58 -11.75 22.61 -24.76
CA SER A 58 -11.74 21.19 -25.10
C SER A 58 -12.36 20.95 -26.48
N SER A 59 -11.72 20.12 -27.31
CA SER A 59 -12.16 19.92 -28.70
C SER A 59 -11.94 18.51 -29.23
N LEU A 60 -12.80 18.09 -30.18
CA LEU A 60 -12.71 16.85 -30.96
C LEU A 60 -12.47 17.10 -32.46
N ASN A 61 -12.17 18.34 -32.85
CA ASN A 61 -12.07 18.72 -34.25
C ASN A 61 -10.96 17.95 -34.98
N THR A 62 -11.24 17.56 -36.23
CA THR A 62 -10.30 16.81 -37.08
C THR A 62 -9.46 17.74 -37.99
N ALA A 63 -9.87 19.01 -38.07
CA ALA A 63 -9.19 20.09 -38.79
C ALA A 63 -9.60 21.45 -38.17
N GLY A 64 -8.92 22.53 -38.56
CA GLY A 64 -9.16 23.87 -38.03
C GLY A 64 -8.37 24.14 -36.74
N TYR A 65 -8.91 25.04 -35.91
CA TYR A 65 -8.22 25.61 -34.76
C TYR A 65 -8.97 25.30 -33.46
N MET A 66 -8.30 25.28 -32.31
CA MET A 66 -8.95 25.42 -31.01
C MET A 66 -9.11 26.90 -30.67
N LEU A 67 -8.06 27.70 -30.94
CA LEU A 67 -8.05 29.16 -30.90
C LEU A 67 -7.49 29.71 -32.21
N GLN A 68 -8.32 30.42 -32.97
CA GLN A 68 -7.91 31.15 -34.16
C GLN A 68 -7.62 32.61 -33.78
N SER A 69 -6.36 32.86 -33.41
CA SER A 69 -5.83 34.16 -32.98
C SER A 69 -4.83 34.71 -34.00
N GLY A 70 -5.00 34.39 -35.28
CA GLY A 70 -4.18 34.85 -36.38
C GLY A 70 -4.68 34.25 -37.68
N ASP A 71 -3.93 34.45 -38.74
CA ASP A 71 -4.29 33.99 -40.08
C ASP A 71 -3.29 32.92 -40.57
N ASP A 72 -3.70 32.12 -41.55
CA ASP A 72 -2.89 31.09 -42.22
C ASP A 72 -2.29 31.58 -43.56
N SER A 73 -2.59 32.82 -43.93
CA SER A 73 -2.11 33.50 -45.13
C SER A 73 -1.94 35.00 -44.90
N TYR A 74 -1.11 35.65 -45.72
CA TYR A 74 -0.93 37.10 -45.63
C TYR A 74 -2.18 37.83 -46.13
N LEU A 75 -2.90 38.47 -45.21
CA LEU A 75 -4.17 39.15 -45.46
C LEU A 75 -4.12 40.61 -44.98
N ALA A 76 -5.14 41.39 -45.34
CA ALA A 76 -5.29 42.78 -44.86
C ALA A 76 -5.45 42.89 -43.32
N THR A 77 -5.63 41.76 -42.63
CA THR A 77 -5.69 41.63 -41.17
C THR A 77 -4.33 41.40 -40.51
N ALA A 78 -3.26 41.20 -41.29
CA ALA A 78 -1.91 41.06 -40.77
C ALA A 78 -1.50 42.26 -39.91
N GLY A 79 -0.91 42.00 -38.75
CA GLY A 79 -0.52 43.00 -37.76
C GLY A 79 -1.66 43.52 -36.87
N ASN A 80 -2.92 43.16 -37.14
CA ASN A 80 -4.03 43.67 -36.33
C ASN A 80 -4.07 43.08 -34.92
N LEU A 81 -3.34 42.02 -34.61
CA LEU A 81 -3.23 41.45 -33.27
C LEU A 81 -1.81 41.55 -32.69
N ASP A 82 -0.97 42.42 -33.23
CA ASP A 82 0.38 42.62 -32.69
C ASP A 82 0.36 42.86 -31.17
N ASN A 83 1.30 42.21 -30.49
CA ASN A 83 1.47 42.23 -29.03
C ASN A 83 0.36 41.51 -28.23
N ALA A 84 -0.35 40.56 -28.85
CA ALA A 84 -1.35 39.75 -28.15
C ALA A 84 -0.73 38.91 -27.00
N LEU A 85 -1.46 38.83 -25.89
CA LEU A 85 -1.14 37.99 -24.74
C LEU A 85 -2.08 36.77 -24.73
N ILE A 86 -1.52 35.56 -24.81
CA ILE A 86 -2.24 34.29 -24.65
C ILE A 86 -1.63 33.56 -23.46
N SER A 87 -2.30 33.57 -22.30
CA SER A 87 -1.67 33.09 -21.08
C SER A 87 -2.52 32.34 -20.08
N GLY A 88 -1.97 31.30 -19.44
CA GLY A 88 -2.67 30.60 -18.36
C GLY A 88 -3.87 29.78 -18.84
N ASN A 89 -3.93 29.41 -20.12
CA ASN A 89 -5.07 28.68 -20.68
C ASN A 89 -4.81 27.17 -20.71
N TYR A 90 -5.89 26.39 -20.64
CA TYR A 90 -5.90 24.94 -20.79
C TYR A 90 -6.48 24.55 -22.16
N PHE A 91 -5.71 23.86 -22.98
CA PHE A 91 -6.16 23.31 -24.26
C PHE A 91 -6.11 21.79 -24.18
N ASP A 92 -7.27 21.16 -24.29
CA ASP A 92 -7.45 19.71 -24.17
C ASP A 92 -8.10 19.14 -25.43
N TRP A 93 -7.25 18.62 -26.32
CA TRP A 93 -7.72 18.01 -27.56
C TRP A 93 -7.87 16.51 -27.38
N ASN A 94 -9.12 16.04 -27.47
CA ASN A 94 -9.49 14.63 -27.31
C ASN A 94 -9.87 13.95 -28.64
N GLY A 95 -9.42 14.50 -29.77
CA GLY A 95 -9.68 13.90 -31.08
C GLY A 95 -8.87 12.63 -31.33
N THR A 96 -9.05 11.99 -32.49
CA THR A 96 -8.36 10.73 -32.82
C THR A 96 -6.92 10.98 -33.28
N PRO A 97 -5.89 10.48 -32.56
CA PRO A 97 -4.49 10.69 -32.93
C PRO A 97 -4.15 10.14 -34.32
N GLY A 98 -3.29 10.84 -35.07
CA GLY A 98 -2.71 10.36 -36.34
C GLY A 98 -3.57 10.50 -37.61
N ALA A 99 -4.83 10.95 -37.49
CA ALA A 99 -5.74 11.14 -38.63
C ALA A 99 -6.15 12.61 -38.88
N THR A 100 -5.61 13.55 -38.11
CA THR A 100 -6.15 14.90 -37.97
C THR A 100 -5.04 15.97 -37.99
N LEU A 101 -5.35 17.16 -38.52
CA LEU A 101 -4.46 18.33 -38.55
C LEU A 101 -5.08 19.48 -37.76
N CYS A 102 -5.56 19.18 -36.55
CA CYS A 102 -6.05 20.22 -35.64
C CYS A 102 -4.88 21.06 -35.13
N HIS A 103 -5.09 22.38 -35.12
CA HIS A 103 -4.19 23.37 -34.56
C HIS A 103 -4.71 23.80 -33.18
N GLY A 104 -3.86 23.88 -32.17
CA GLY A 104 -4.20 24.44 -30.87
C GLY A 104 -4.41 25.94 -30.99
N ILE A 105 -3.31 26.68 -31.13
CA ILE A 105 -3.28 28.13 -31.26
C ILE A 105 -2.75 28.50 -32.64
N MET A 106 -3.55 29.17 -33.45
CA MET A 106 -3.07 29.89 -34.64
C MET A 106 -2.76 31.33 -34.24
N ALA A 107 -1.50 31.75 -34.40
CA ALA A 107 -0.99 33.08 -34.07
C ALA A 107 -0.30 33.75 -35.28
N GLY A 108 -0.64 33.33 -36.50
CA GLY A 108 0.03 33.78 -37.71
C GLY A 108 -0.23 35.24 -38.09
N TYR A 109 0.72 35.81 -38.85
CA TYR A 109 0.80 37.13 -39.45
C TYR A 109 0.66 38.29 -38.47
N ASN A 110 1.12 38.07 -37.24
CA ASN A 110 1.23 39.09 -36.20
C ASN A 110 2.58 38.94 -35.47
N ILE A 111 3.11 40.04 -34.94
CA ILE A 111 4.39 40.06 -34.22
C ILE A 111 4.19 40.19 -32.70
N ASN A 112 5.24 39.86 -31.96
CA ASN A 112 5.37 40.12 -30.52
C ASN A 112 4.33 39.43 -29.64
N TYR A 113 3.81 38.27 -30.06
CA TYR A 113 2.91 37.48 -29.21
C TYR A 113 3.63 37.00 -27.96
N ASP A 114 3.01 37.18 -26.79
CA ASP A 114 3.45 36.55 -25.54
C ASP A 114 2.52 35.36 -25.24
N ILE A 115 2.98 34.17 -25.62
CA ILE A 115 2.26 32.90 -25.40
C ILE A 115 2.92 32.22 -24.22
N ARG A 116 2.31 32.31 -23.04
CA ARG A 116 2.94 31.82 -21.80
C ARG A 116 2.05 31.12 -20.80
N HIS A 117 2.61 30.21 -20.01
CA HIS A 117 1.88 29.53 -18.94
C HIS A 117 0.65 28.75 -19.43
N ASN A 118 0.60 28.33 -20.69
CA ASN A 118 -0.50 27.51 -21.19
C ASN A 118 -0.17 26.03 -21.04
N TYR A 119 -1.19 25.21 -20.84
CA TYR A 119 -1.10 23.75 -20.93
C TYR A 119 -1.81 23.31 -22.20
N ILE A 120 -1.09 22.66 -23.11
CA ILE A 120 -1.55 22.29 -24.45
C ILE A 120 -1.40 20.78 -24.62
N ASP A 121 -2.50 20.05 -24.50
CA ASP A 121 -2.53 18.58 -24.56
C ASP A 121 -3.21 18.08 -25.83
N GLY A 122 -2.42 17.43 -26.68
CA GLY A 122 -2.91 16.60 -27.78
C GLY A 122 -3.05 17.22 -29.17
N PRO A 123 -3.31 18.53 -29.42
CA PRO A 123 -3.57 18.99 -30.79
C PRO A 123 -2.35 18.72 -31.67
N TYR A 124 -2.59 18.42 -32.96
CA TYR A 124 -1.51 18.01 -33.87
C TYR A 124 -0.41 19.09 -33.94
N TYR A 125 -0.86 20.32 -34.15
CA TYR A 125 -0.04 21.52 -34.04
C TYR A 125 -0.37 22.22 -32.73
N GLY A 126 0.61 22.51 -31.88
CA GLY A 126 0.36 23.20 -30.61
C GLY A 126 0.14 24.70 -30.83
N VAL A 127 1.19 25.41 -31.22
CA VAL A 127 1.23 26.82 -31.58
C VAL A 127 1.77 26.93 -33.00
N VAL A 128 1.01 27.61 -33.87
CA VAL A 128 1.45 27.95 -35.23
C VAL A 128 1.69 29.44 -35.32
N HIS A 129 2.96 29.77 -35.51
CA HIS A 129 3.45 31.13 -35.71
C HIS A 129 3.94 31.23 -37.16
N GLU A 130 3.01 31.46 -38.08
CA GLU A 130 3.27 31.61 -39.51
C GLU A 130 3.22 33.09 -39.91
N GLY A 131 4.22 33.60 -40.62
CA GLY A 131 4.30 35.01 -40.97
C GLY A 131 5.04 35.26 -42.29
N GLY A 132 5.66 36.43 -42.40
CA GLY A 132 6.31 36.90 -43.62
C GLY A 132 5.42 37.81 -44.46
N TYR A 133 6.03 38.47 -45.43
CA TYR A 133 5.39 39.36 -46.39
C TYR A 133 5.51 38.80 -47.81
N ASP A 134 4.62 39.22 -48.71
CA ASP A 134 4.62 38.79 -50.11
C ASP A 134 5.91 39.11 -50.87
N ASP A 135 6.68 40.10 -50.41
CA ASP A 135 7.98 40.44 -50.99
C ASP A 135 9.13 39.51 -50.56
N GLY A 136 8.84 38.49 -49.74
CA GLY A 136 9.80 37.53 -49.22
C GLY A 136 10.57 38.00 -47.99
N SER A 137 10.24 39.18 -47.45
CA SER A 137 10.77 39.63 -46.17
C SER A 137 10.05 38.98 -44.99
N SER A 138 10.79 38.74 -43.93
CA SER A 138 10.32 38.07 -42.72
C SER A 138 9.75 39.09 -41.73
N MET A 139 8.72 38.69 -40.98
CA MET A 139 8.18 39.52 -39.90
C MET A 139 9.13 39.56 -38.71
N VAL A 140 9.35 40.74 -38.12
CA VAL A 140 10.38 40.94 -37.09
C VAL A 140 9.77 41.02 -35.70
N ASN A 141 10.06 40.04 -34.85
CA ASN A 141 9.76 40.14 -33.43
C ASN A 141 10.81 41.00 -32.73
N THR A 142 10.34 41.90 -31.86
CA THR A 142 11.18 42.73 -30.98
C THR A 142 10.99 42.35 -29.52
N GLU A 143 9.90 41.67 -29.18
CA GLU A 143 9.55 41.21 -27.83
C GLU A 143 8.61 39.99 -27.90
N GLY A 144 8.05 39.57 -26.78
CA GLY A 144 7.15 38.42 -26.68
C GLY A 144 7.91 37.09 -26.62
N GLY A 145 7.32 36.05 -27.23
CA GLY A 145 7.87 34.70 -27.29
C GLY A 145 6.87 33.62 -26.87
N ILE A 146 7.26 32.37 -27.11
CA ILE A 146 6.54 31.17 -26.66
C ILE A 146 7.30 30.63 -25.46
N ARG A 147 6.76 30.80 -24.24
CA ARG A 147 7.53 30.57 -23.02
C ARG A 147 6.76 29.99 -21.84
N TYR A 148 7.42 29.17 -21.01
CA TYR A 148 6.80 28.56 -19.83
C TYR A 148 5.47 27.86 -20.11
N ASN A 149 5.30 27.29 -21.31
CA ASN A 149 4.15 26.45 -21.64
C ASN A 149 4.51 24.98 -21.43
N ILE A 150 3.48 24.19 -21.13
CA ILE A 150 3.57 22.74 -21.13
C ILE A 150 2.88 22.24 -22.39
N PHE A 151 3.64 21.55 -23.24
CA PHE A 151 3.15 20.88 -24.43
C PHE A 151 3.17 19.38 -24.21
N LYS A 152 2.02 18.73 -24.32
CA LYS A 152 1.89 17.30 -24.09
C LYS A 152 1.30 16.63 -25.31
N ASN A 153 2.01 15.64 -25.84
CA ASN A 153 1.58 14.78 -26.95
C ASN A 153 1.14 15.49 -28.24
N SER A 154 1.49 16.77 -28.44
CA SER A 154 1.47 17.40 -29.76
C SER A 154 2.62 16.83 -30.60
N PRO A 155 2.38 16.28 -31.81
CA PRO A 155 3.42 15.89 -32.76
C PRO A 155 4.34 17.02 -33.18
N THR A 156 3.79 18.24 -33.33
CA THR A 156 4.55 19.45 -33.67
C THR A 156 4.03 20.62 -32.83
N PRO A 157 4.39 20.69 -31.53
CA PRO A 157 3.92 21.68 -30.60
C PRO A 157 4.23 23.12 -31.03
N ILE A 158 5.33 23.37 -31.76
CA ILE A 158 5.65 24.72 -32.22
C ILE A 158 6.04 24.71 -33.70
N ILE A 159 5.42 25.59 -34.46
CA ILE A 159 5.77 25.90 -35.85
C ILE A 159 6.15 27.38 -35.94
N ILE A 160 7.30 27.64 -36.56
CA ILE A 160 7.84 28.99 -36.80
C ILE A 160 8.14 29.11 -38.30
N LEU A 161 7.42 30.01 -38.99
CA LEU A 161 7.58 30.24 -40.42
C LEU A 161 7.64 31.74 -40.74
N GLY A 162 8.66 32.20 -41.46
CA GLY A 162 8.75 33.58 -41.94
C GLY A 162 8.97 34.67 -40.88
N TYR A 163 9.65 34.35 -39.78
CA TYR A 163 9.94 35.32 -38.71
C TYR A 163 11.44 35.53 -38.42
N GLU A 164 11.80 36.76 -38.06
CA GLU A 164 13.07 37.16 -37.46
C GLU A 164 12.92 37.26 -35.93
N ASN A 165 13.92 36.76 -35.21
CA ASN A 165 14.00 36.71 -33.75
C ASN A 165 12.86 35.95 -33.01
N PRO A 166 12.33 34.82 -33.49
CA PRO A 166 11.47 33.98 -32.66
C PRO A 166 12.18 33.47 -31.41
N MET A 167 11.50 33.54 -30.27
CA MET A 167 12.01 33.15 -28.96
C MET A 167 11.16 32.02 -28.38
N VAL A 168 11.77 30.85 -28.16
CA VAL A 168 11.14 29.67 -27.55
C VAL A 168 11.89 29.31 -26.28
N TYR A 169 11.36 29.77 -25.13
CA TYR A 169 12.10 29.80 -23.88
C TYR A 169 11.40 29.09 -22.73
N ASN A 170 12.12 28.30 -21.94
CA ASN A 170 11.59 27.69 -20.71
C ASN A 170 10.29 26.88 -20.90
N ASN A 171 10.06 26.23 -22.05
CA ASN A 171 8.90 25.36 -22.22
C ASN A 171 9.25 23.93 -21.79
N THR A 172 8.24 23.14 -21.43
CA THR A 172 8.37 21.70 -21.22
C THR A 172 7.57 20.98 -22.30
N PHE A 173 8.24 20.14 -23.08
CA PHE A 173 7.66 19.31 -24.12
C PHE A 173 7.67 17.86 -23.65
N TYR A 174 6.52 17.21 -23.67
CA TYR A 174 6.41 15.77 -23.53
C TYR A 174 5.83 15.15 -24.78
N TYR A 175 6.48 14.10 -25.28
CA TYR A 175 6.00 13.33 -26.41
C TYR A 175 6.16 11.83 -26.19
N GLY A 176 5.03 11.17 -25.89
CA GLY A 176 4.98 9.73 -25.64
C GLY A 176 4.64 8.87 -26.86
N LEU A 177 4.39 9.47 -28.03
CA LEU A 177 3.96 8.74 -29.23
C LEU A 177 5.16 8.27 -30.08
N SER A 178 4.90 7.41 -31.07
CA SER A 178 5.94 6.62 -31.77
C SER A 178 6.55 7.28 -33.00
N SER A 179 6.00 8.38 -33.51
CA SER A 179 6.55 9.06 -34.69
C SER A 179 6.03 10.49 -34.82
N ASN A 180 6.93 11.43 -35.13
CA ASN A 180 6.57 12.73 -35.70
C ASN A 180 7.27 12.91 -37.05
N THR A 181 6.67 13.70 -37.95
CA THR A 181 7.21 13.93 -39.30
C THR A 181 7.88 15.29 -39.46
N ASN A 182 7.58 16.23 -38.58
CA ASN A 182 7.93 17.65 -38.71
C ASN A 182 8.86 18.17 -37.60
N GLY A 183 9.28 17.31 -36.67
CA GLY A 183 9.94 17.74 -35.44
C GLY A 183 8.95 18.23 -34.38
N LEU A 184 9.38 18.30 -33.11
CA LEU A 184 8.59 18.95 -32.07
C LEU A 184 8.56 20.47 -32.30
N ILE A 185 9.70 21.04 -32.67
CA ILE A 185 9.81 22.41 -33.17
C ILE A 185 10.17 22.37 -34.65
N ARG A 186 9.31 22.96 -35.48
CA ARG A 186 9.54 23.10 -36.92
C ARG A 186 9.88 24.55 -37.25
N ILE A 187 10.99 24.76 -37.95
CA ILE A 187 11.45 26.09 -38.40
C ILE A 187 11.68 26.03 -39.91
N SER A 188 11.01 26.91 -40.66
CA SER A 188 11.06 26.91 -42.12
C SER A 188 10.71 28.29 -42.69
N SER A 189 10.72 28.41 -44.02
CA SER A 189 10.09 29.54 -44.70
C SER A 189 8.56 29.54 -44.60
N SER A 190 7.95 30.70 -44.77
CA SER A 190 6.50 30.89 -44.88
C SER A 190 5.88 30.08 -46.01
N ASN A 191 4.63 29.62 -45.82
CA ASN A 191 3.90 28.87 -46.85
C ASN A 191 2.76 29.70 -47.48
N GLY A 192 2.29 30.75 -46.81
CA GLY A 192 1.15 31.57 -47.25
C GLY A 192 1.48 32.93 -47.88
N THR A 193 2.71 33.14 -48.36
CA THR A 193 3.17 34.37 -49.05
C THR A 193 3.50 34.11 -50.52
N GLU A 194 3.48 35.15 -51.37
CA GLU A 194 3.87 35.02 -52.79
C GLU A 194 5.32 34.55 -52.97
N VAL A 195 6.23 35.12 -52.16
CA VAL A 195 7.63 34.70 -52.07
C VAL A 195 7.88 34.15 -50.66
N PRO A 196 8.36 32.90 -50.50
CA PRO A 196 8.65 32.34 -49.18
C PRO A 196 9.69 33.16 -48.43
N ALA A 197 9.34 33.63 -47.23
CA ALA A 197 10.21 34.34 -46.32
C ALA A 197 10.82 33.35 -45.31
N PRO A 198 12.14 33.24 -45.16
CA PRO A 198 12.77 32.31 -44.22
C PRO A 198 12.62 32.77 -42.77
N SER A 199 12.73 31.83 -41.83
CA SER A 199 12.85 32.19 -40.40
C SER A 199 14.31 32.33 -40.03
N ARG A 200 14.71 33.40 -39.35
CA ARG A 200 16.10 33.62 -38.95
C ARG A 200 16.20 34.11 -37.52
N ASN A 201 17.41 34.03 -36.98
CA ASN A 201 17.72 34.47 -35.62
C ASN A 201 16.85 33.78 -34.55
N VAL A 202 16.35 32.58 -34.85
CA VAL A 202 15.50 31.79 -33.95
C VAL A 202 16.32 31.31 -32.76
N LYS A 203 15.81 31.53 -31.55
CA LYS A 203 16.46 31.12 -30.29
C LYS A 203 15.59 30.13 -29.53
N ILE A 204 16.14 28.96 -29.23
CA ILE A 204 15.49 27.91 -28.43
C ILE A 204 16.36 27.67 -27.19
N LYS A 205 15.92 28.17 -26.03
CA LYS A 205 16.75 28.13 -24.81
C LYS A 205 15.97 27.69 -23.58
N ASN A 206 16.67 27.04 -22.65
CA ASN A 206 16.14 26.63 -21.36
C ASN A 206 14.89 25.72 -21.45
N ASN A 207 14.65 25.00 -22.54
CA ASN A 207 13.50 24.11 -22.65
C ASN A 207 13.84 22.70 -22.14
N ILE A 208 12.82 21.95 -21.72
CA ILE A 208 12.93 20.51 -21.48
C ILE A 208 12.21 19.77 -22.61
N PHE A 209 12.91 18.88 -23.30
CA PHE A 209 12.35 17.96 -24.28
C PHE A 209 12.37 16.54 -23.71
N TYR A 210 11.22 16.08 -23.24
CA TYR A 210 11.02 14.70 -22.81
C TYR A 210 10.33 13.91 -23.93
N VAL A 211 11.08 13.01 -24.56
CA VAL A 211 10.58 12.10 -25.59
C VAL A 211 10.75 10.65 -25.17
N VAL A 212 9.71 9.85 -25.36
CA VAL A 212 9.75 8.41 -25.04
C VAL A 212 10.42 7.63 -26.16
N ASN A 213 10.08 7.92 -27.43
CA ASN A 213 10.61 7.22 -28.60
C ASN A 213 11.53 8.11 -29.43
N SER A 214 12.40 7.51 -30.23
CA SER A 214 13.27 8.25 -31.18
C SER A 214 12.43 9.02 -32.18
N VAL A 215 12.37 10.34 -32.00
CA VAL A 215 11.65 11.28 -32.87
C VAL A 215 12.50 12.50 -33.12
N THR A 216 12.18 13.24 -34.19
CA THR A 216 12.87 14.51 -34.44
C THR A 216 12.43 15.52 -33.38
N VAL A 217 13.39 16.10 -32.66
CA VAL A 217 13.10 17.12 -31.64
C VAL A 217 13.01 18.50 -32.30
N ILE A 218 13.99 18.86 -33.13
CA ILE A 218 14.00 20.11 -33.90
C ILE A 218 14.21 19.79 -35.38
N SER A 219 13.36 20.37 -36.23
CA SER A 219 13.50 20.34 -37.69
C SER A 219 13.73 21.75 -38.21
N LEU A 220 14.87 21.97 -38.84
CA LEU A 220 15.34 23.25 -39.34
C LEU A 220 15.51 23.21 -40.86
N ALA A 221 14.83 24.09 -41.59
CA ALA A 221 15.04 24.22 -43.04
C ALA A 221 16.41 24.85 -43.36
N GLU A 222 16.99 24.52 -44.52
CA GLU A 222 18.34 24.96 -44.92
C GLU A 222 18.44 26.49 -44.93
N GLU A 223 17.43 27.14 -45.47
CA GLU A 223 17.32 28.59 -45.61
C GLU A 223 17.06 29.33 -44.29
N SER A 224 16.73 28.59 -43.22
CA SER A 224 16.42 29.13 -41.89
C SER A 224 17.56 28.93 -40.88
N THR A 225 18.75 28.53 -41.33
CA THR A 225 19.92 28.30 -40.47
C THR A 225 20.60 29.58 -39.97
N GLU A 226 20.32 30.72 -40.60
CA GLU A 226 20.95 32.00 -40.27
C GLU A 226 20.59 32.48 -38.85
N GLY A 227 21.61 32.64 -38.01
CA GLY A 227 21.46 33.14 -36.64
C GLY A 227 20.73 32.18 -35.69
N PHE A 228 20.49 30.94 -36.09
CA PHE A 228 19.82 29.94 -35.27
C PHE A 228 20.68 29.56 -34.05
N GLU A 229 20.05 29.45 -32.87
CA GLU A 229 20.65 28.92 -31.64
C GLU A 229 19.67 28.00 -30.92
N SER A 230 20.16 26.85 -30.45
CA SER A 230 19.41 25.92 -29.60
C SER A 230 20.32 25.47 -28.46
N ASP A 231 20.29 26.14 -27.32
CA ASP A 231 21.30 25.97 -26.27
C ASP A 231 20.69 26.02 -24.86
N TYR A 232 21.37 25.44 -23.87
CA TYR A 232 20.89 25.33 -22.48
C TYR A 232 19.55 24.56 -22.32
N ASN A 233 19.22 23.68 -23.26
CA ASN A 233 18.04 22.81 -23.15
C ASN A 233 18.40 21.52 -22.40
N ILE A 234 17.39 20.85 -21.84
CA ILE A 234 17.52 19.45 -21.42
C ILE A 234 16.81 18.57 -22.43
N TYR A 235 17.49 17.52 -22.86
CA TYR A 235 16.91 16.43 -23.63
C TYR A 235 16.84 15.19 -22.75
N TYR A 236 15.63 14.66 -22.57
CA TYR A 236 15.39 13.40 -21.90
C TYR A 236 14.74 12.42 -22.86
N CYS A 237 15.49 11.39 -23.19
CA CYS A 237 15.17 10.46 -24.26
C CYS A 237 15.15 9.04 -23.68
N GLU A 238 13.95 8.51 -23.38
CA GLU A 238 13.81 7.30 -22.55
C GLU A 238 14.10 5.99 -23.32
N GLN A 239 13.48 5.80 -24.49
CA GLN A 239 13.64 4.64 -25.36
C GLN A 239 14.17 5.05 -26.73
N CYS A 240 15.02 6.07 -26.75
CA CYS A 240 15.66 6.53 -27.98
C CYS A 240 16.91 5.72 -28.31
N VAL A 241 17.36 5.78 -29.56
CA VAL A 241 18.67 5.26 -29.94
C VAL A 241 19.73 6.01 -29.12
N ASP A 242 20.56 5.26 -28.41
CA ASP A 242 21.62 5.75 -27.52
C ASP A 242 21.16 6.73 -26.42
N ASN A 243 19.84 6.80 -26.15
CA ASN A 243 19.21 7.80 -25.28
C ASN A 243 19.50 9.24 -25.71
N GLU A 244 19.72 9.48 -26.99
CA GLU A 244 20.06 10.80 -27.53
C GLU A 244 18.91 11.40 -28.35
N PRO A 245 18.81 12.75 -28.37
CA PRO A 245 17.87 13.44 -29.25
C PRO A 245 18.28 13.33 -30.72
N VAL A 246 17.29 13.36 -31.60
CA VAL A 246 17.49 13.37 -33.06
C VAL A 246 17.03 14.70 -33.63
N PHE A 247 17.80 15.27 -34.56
CA PHE A 247 17.48 16.54 -35.21
C PHE A 247 17.37 16.36 -36.73
N LYS A 248 16.84 17.37 -37.40
CA LYS A 248 16.76 17.42 -38.86
C LYS A 248 17.21 18.78 -39.38
N ILE A 249 18.12 18.79 -40.35
CA ILE A 249 18.46 19.99 -41.13
C ILE A 249 18.15 19.70 -42.60
N ALA A 250 17.28 20.51 -43.20
CA ALA A 250 16.66 20.24 -44.48
C ALA A 250 16.00 18.85 -44.50
N ASP A 251 16.51 17.93 -45.32
CA ASP A 251 16.06 16.54 -45.39
C ASP A 251 16.97 15.53 -44.68
N ASN A 252 18.06 15.99 -44.08
CA ASN A 252 19.04 15.12 -43.44
C ASN A 252 18.77 15.01 -41.94
N THR A 253 18.79 13.78 -41.43
CA THR A 253 18.87 13.50 -40.00
C THR A 253 20.26 13.88 -39.49
N VAL A 254 20.29 14.55 -38.34
CA VAL A 254 21.51 15.00 -37.66
C VAL A 254 21.52 14.40 -36.26
N THR A 255 22.61 13.72 -35.90
CA THR A 255 22.78 13.12 -34.56
C THR A 255 23.09 14.19 -33.52
N TRP A 256 23.06 13.82 -32.24
CA TRP A 256 23.46 14.72 -31.15
C TRP A 256 24.88 15.27 -31.30
N ASP A 257 25.87 14.40 -31.55
CA ASP A 257 27.26 14.82 -31.76
C ASP A 257 27.42 15.76 -32.97
N GLU A 258 26.74 15.46 -34.07
CA GLU A 258 26.76 16.32 -35.27
C GLU A 258 26.10 17.67 -34.99
N TRP A 259 24.98 17.67 -34.24
CA TRP A 259 24.27 18.88 -33.85
C TRP A 259 25.14 19.80 -32.99
N GLN A 260 25.84 19.25 -31.99
CA GLN A 260 26.79 20.02 -31.19
C GLN A 260 27.99 20.50 -32.03
N ALA A 261 28.48 19.68 -32.95
CA ALA A 261 29.60 20.04 -33.83
C ALA A 261 29.27 21.19 -34.80
N LEU A 262 27.99 21.39 -35.14
CA LEU A 262 27.52 22.55 -35.91
C LEU A 262 27.60 23.86 -35.11
N GLY A 263 27.76 23.79 -33.78
CA GLY A 263 27.92 24.94 -32.89
C GLY A 263 26.62 25.64 -32.51
N TYR A 264 25.46 25.08 -32.86
CA TYR A 264 24.16 25.60 -32.45
C TYR A 264 23.84 25.37 -30.97
N ASP A 265 24.48 24.35 -30.39
CA ASP A 265 24.25 23.85 -29.04
C ASP A 265 25.58 23.51 -28.38
N THR A 266 25.91 24.17 -27.26
CA THR A 266 27.19 23.96 -26.57
C THR A 266 27.05 23.69 -25.08
N HIS A 267 25.85 23.87 -24.51
CA HIS A 267 25.55 23.77 -23.09
C HIS A 267 24.32 22.92 -22.78
N SER A 268 23.51 22.52 -23.77
CA SER A 268 22.39 21.61 -23.49
C SER A 268 22.89 20.26 -23.01
N LEU A 269 22.04 19.56 -22.24
CA LEU A 269 22.38 18.31 -21.59
C LEU A 269 21.40 17.20 -21.95
N VAL A 270 21.91 15.98 -22.09
CA VAL A 270 21.09 14.76 -22.17
C VAL A 270 21.01 14.13 -20.79
N ILE A 271 19.95 14.40 -20.03
CA ILE A 271 19.77 13.96 -18.63
C ILE A 271 18.30 13.70 -18.30
N ASP A 272 18.06 12.84 -17.30
CA ASP A 272 16.74 12.64 -16.71
C ASP A 272 16.38 13.83 -15.76
N PRO A 273 15.30 14.58 -16.03
CA PRO A 273 14.82 15.67 -15.18
C PRO A 273 14.26 15.19 -13.83
N GLY A 274 13.99 13.88 -13.68
CA GLY A 274 13.48 13.28 -12.46
C GLY A 274 12.04 13.67 -12.16
N PHE A 275 11.14 13.69 -13.15
CA PHE A 275 9.74 14.05 -12.93
C PHE A 275 9.04 13.14 -11.89
N ILE A 276 8.40 13.75 -10.89
CA ILE A 276 7.56 13.05 -9.90
C ILE A 276 6.08 13.09 -10.25
N ASP A 277 5.71 14.01 -11.14
CA ASP A 277 4.37 14.13 -11.72
C ASP A 277 4.51 14.14 -13.25
N TYR A 278 3.93 13.15 -13.91
CA TYR A 278 3.93 13.01 -15.38
C TYR A 278 2.69 13.60 -16.04
N THR A 279 1.76 14.14 -15.25
CA THR A 279 0.63 14.92 -15.73
C THR A 279 1.07 16.36 -15.92
N ASP A 280 1.62 16.97 -14.87
CA ASP A 280 1.98 18.40 -14.87
C ASP A 280 3.49 18.62 -15.05
N PHE A 281 4.27 17.55 -15.25
CA PHE A 281 5.72 17.58 -15.48
C PHE A 281 6.46 18.38 -14.41
N VAL A 282 6.19 18.06 -13.15
CA VAL A 282 6.88 18.64 -11.98
C VAL A 282 8.15 17.84 -11.70
N PRO A 283 9.36 18.43 -11.83
CA PRO A 283 10.62 17.75 -11.49
C PRO A 283 10.67 17.40 -10.00
N LEU A 284 11.46 16.40 -9.61
CA LEU A 284 11.71 16.06 -8.19
C LEU A 284 12.45 17.20 -7.46
N SER A 285 13.34 17.86 -8.17
CA SER A 285 14.24 18.87 -7.63
C SER A 285 14.47 19.98 -8.64
N ARG A 286 15.04 21.10 -8.16
CA ARG A 286 15.46 22.22 -8.98
C ARG A 286 16.41 21.77 -10.11
N LEU A 287 16.24 22.30 -11.32
CA LEU A 287 17.04 21.99 -12.50
C LEU A 287 17.86 23.22 -12.93
N ASP A 288 18.98 23.46 -12.25
CA ASP A 288 19.83 24.66 -12.38
C ASP A 288 20.75 24.65 -13.60
N TYR A 289 20.19 24.38 -14.77
CA TYR A 289 20.91 24.25 -16.04
C TYR A 289 20.56 25.35 -17.05
N GLY A 290 19.73 26.32 -16.67
CA GLY A 290 19.31 27.41 -17.55
C GLY A 290 20.31 28.57 -17.58
N ILE A 291 20.21 29.38 -18.63
CA ILE A 291 20.89 30.68 -18.74
C ILE A 291 19.95 31.82 -18.35
N ASP A 292 20.50 32.88 -17.73
CA ASP A 292 19.76 34.11 -17.44
C ASP A 292 19.38 34.84 -18.73
N MET A 293 18.07 35.00 -18.96
CA MET A 293 17.51 35.68 -20.14
C MET A 293 16.96 37.07 -19.80
N GLY A 294 17.12 37.52 -18.56
CA GLY A 294 16.69 38.84 -18.08
C GLY A 294 15.31 38.84 -17.44
N ALA A 295 15.00 39.95 -16.76
CA ALA A 295 13.83 40.12 -15.91
C ALA A 295 12.48 39.98 -16.65
N ASP A 296 12.46 40.16 -17.97
CA ASP A 296 11.23 39.99 -18.75
C ASP A 296 10.82 38.51 -18.84
N TYR A 297 11.77 37.58 -18.68
CA TYR A 297 11.60 36.13 -18.81
C TYR A 297 11.73 35.38 -17.49
N ASP A 298 11.73 36.08 -16.35
CA ASP A 298 11.97 35.46 -15.05
C ASP A 298 10.71 34.84 -14.42
N LEU A 299 9.50 35.18 -14.88
CA LEU A 299 8.26 34.67 -14.27
C LEU A 299 7.80 33.37 -14.97
N GLY A 300 7.95 32.23 -14.29
CA GLY A 300 7.50 30.91 -14.74
C GLY A 300 6.39 30.31 -13.88
N LEU A 301 6.00 29.07 -14.17
CA LEU A 301 4.99 28.33 -13.38
C LEU A 301 5.60 27.82 -12.08
N SER A 302 4.85 27.80 -10.98
CA SER A 302 5.31 27.14 -9.74
C SER A 302 5.00 25.64 -9.75
N ILE A 303 5.60 24.89 -8.83
CA ILE A 303 5.32 23.45 -8.61
C ILE A 303 3.86 23.12 -8.26
N SER A 304 3.05 24.12 -7.93
CA SER A 304 1.63 24.00 -7.60
C SER A 304 0.72 24.56 -8.69
N ALA A 305 1.26 24.86 -9.87
CA ALA A 305 0.49 25.42 -10.97
C ALA A 305 -0.68 24.50 -11.34
N SER A 306 -1.84 25.10 -11.59
CA SER A 306 -3.04 24.39 -12.00
C SER A 306 -3.87 25.27 -12.92
N TRP A 307 -4.47 24.71 -13.95
CA TRP A 307 -5.26 25.45 -14.94
C TRP A 307 -6.75 25.29 -14.70
N ASN A 308 -7.31 26.14 -13.85
CA ASN A 308 -8.75 26.21 -13.62
C ASN A 308 -9.33 27.45 -14.33
N PRO A 309 -10.44 27.34 -15.06
CA PRO A 309 -11.09 28.49 -15.67
C PRO A 309 -11.32 29.62 -14.66
N GLY A 310 -10.83 30.81 -14.98
CA GLY A 310 -10.94 32.01 -14.15
C GLY A 310 -9.90 32.13 -13.04
N GLN A 311 -8.99 31.16 -12.91
CA GLN A 311 -7.84 31.21 -12.01
C GLN A 311 -6.55 31.11 -12.82
N TYR A 312 -5.66 32.07 -12.63
CA TYR A 312 -4.34 32.00 -13.25
C TYR A 312 -3.51 30.91 -12.56
N PRO A 313 -2.77 30.07 -13.30
CA PRO A 313 -1.88 29.10 -12.69
C PRO A 313 -0.88 29.81 -11.77
N SER A 314 -0.55 29.21 -10.62
CA SER A 314 0.43 29.82 -9.72
C SER A 314 1.78 29.93 -10.41
N THR A 315 2.45 31.06 -10.17
CA THR A 315 3.72 31.42 -10.79
C THR A 315 4.75 31.73 -9.72
N VAL A 316 6.01 31.66 -10.12
CA VAL A 316 7.16 32.03 -9.29
C VAL A 316 8.23 32.63 -10.20
N ARG A 317 9.07 33.51 -9.66
CA ARG A 317 10.21 34.05 -10.39
C ARG A 317 11.40 33.09 -10.34
N GLN A 318 12.18 33.07 -11.40
CA GLN A 318 13.54 32.53 -11.43
C GLN A 318 14.32 33.09 -10.25
N ASN A 319 15.17 32.26 -9.67
CA ASN A 319 15.91 32.54 -8.46
C ASN A 319 17.25 31.82 -8.50
N GLY A 320 18.27 32.40 -7.86
CA GLY A 320 19.61 31.84 -7.85
C GLY A 320 20.16 31.58 -9.25
N SER A 321 20.52 30.32 -9.52
CA SER A 321 20.87 29.88 -10.88
C SER A 321 19.59 29.64 -11.66
N TRP A 322 19.54 30.13 -12.91
CA TRP A 322 18.34 29.97 -13.72
C TRP A 322 18.01 28.50 -13.95
N GLN A 323 16.73 28.20 -13.76
CA GLN A 323 16.20 26.86 -13.94
C GLN A 323 15.70 26.69 -15.37
N VAL A 324 15.77 25.46 -15.85
CA VAL A 324 15.29 25.03 -17.18
C VAL A 324 13.86 24.47 -17.07
N GLY A 325 13.05 24.67 -18.11
CA GLY A 325 11.68 24.15 -18.22
C GLY A 325 10.59 25.09 -17.71
N ALA A 326 9.34 24.65 -17.88
CA ALA A 326 8.17 25.48 -17.59
C ALA A 326 7.87 25.68 -16.10
N ILE A 327 8.21 24.67 -15.27
CA ILE A 327 7.94 24.63 -13.84
C ILE A 327 9.22 24.99 -13.08
N LEU A 328 9.11 25.97 -12.20
CA LEU A 328 10.18 26.51 -11.38
C LEU A 328 9.92 26.19 -9.90
N PHE A 329 11.01 25.90 -9.19
CA PHE A 329 11.04 25.88 -7.73
C PHE A 329 11.28 27.30 -7.22
N ASP A 330 10.67 27.64 -6.11
CA ASP A 330 10.99 28.88 -5.40
C ASP A 330 12.17 28.63 -4.45
N GLU A 331 13.27 29.39 -4.59
CA GLU A 331 14.39 29.37 -3.62
C GLU A 331 13.94 29.93 -2.26
N ASP A 332 12.91 30.80 -2.27
CA ASP A 332 12.30 31.41 -1.09
C ASP A 332 11.01 30.68 -0.64
N ALA A 333 10.61 29.57 -1.29
CA ALA A 333 9.65 28.65 -0.66
C ALA A 333 10.39 27.91 0.44
N ASP A 334 10.51 28.60 1.55
CA ASP A 334 10.49 28.09 2.88
C ASP A 334 10.10 26.60 2.90
N PRO A 335 11.08 25.67 3.08
CA PRO A 335 10.80 24.25 3.00
C PRO A 335 9.64 23.89 3.92
N VAL A 336 8.66 23.16 3.37
CA VAL A 336 7.50 22.65 4.11
C VAL A 336 7.78 21.21 4.58
N PRO A 337 7.20 20.76 5.70
CA PRO A 337 7.37 19.37 6.14
C PRO A 337 6.76 18.38 5.16
N VAL A 338 7.58 17.46 4.66
CA VAL A 338 7.16 16.36 3.78
C VAL A 338 7.16 15.07 4.59
N TYR A 339 6.06 14.32 4.55
CA TYR A 339 5.99 12.98 5.14
C TYR A 339 6.92 12.03 4.38
N LEU A 340 7.81 11.33 5.10
CA LEU A 340 8.78 10.40 4.51
C LEU A 340 8.36 8.95 4.69
N ARG A 341 8.03 8.54 5.92
CA ARG A 341 7.68 7.15 6.25
C ARG A 341 6.99 7.05 7.60
N SER A 342 6.46 5.86 7.89
CA SER A 342 6.01 5.49 9.23
C SER A 342 6.35 4.04 9.58
N VAL A 343 6.59 3.81 10.87
CA VAL A 343 7.01 2.51 11.43
C VAL A 343 6.35 2.28 12.79
N ILE A 344 6.13 1.02 13.13
CA ILE A 344 5.87 0.54 14.49
C ILE A 344 6.99 -0.44 14.84
N GLU A 345 7.65 -0.21 15.97
CA GLU A 345 8.78 -1.00 16.43
C GLU A 345 8.34 -2.09 17.41
N ASN A 346 9.03 -3.23 17.41
CA ASN A 346 8.69 -4.39 18.24
C ASN A 346 8.65 -4.08 19.75
N ASN A 347 9.49 -3.17 20.23
CA ASN A 347 9.56 -2.81 21.65
C ASN A 347 8.50 -1.78 22.07
N THR A 348 7.78 -1.18 21.11
CA THR A 348 6.70 -0.22 21.34
C THR A 348 5.56 -0.50 20.35
N PRO A 349 4.91 -1.67 20.44
CA PRO A 349 3.94 -2.13 19.43
C PRO A 349 2.68 -1.27 19.36
N ASP A 350 2.44 -0.43 20.37
CA ASP A 350 1.33 0.52 20.48
C ASP A 350 1.69 1.95 20.03
N ILE A 351 2.94 2.19 19.59
CA ILE A 351 3.40 3.51 19.13
C ILE A 351 3.70 3.48 17.63
N LEU A 352 2.93 4.26 16.86
CA LEU A 352 3.20 4.52 15.46
C LEU A 352 4.04 5.78 15.33
N GLU A 353 5.25 5.63 14.82
CA GLU A 353 6.18 6.72 14.53
C GLU A 353 6.07 7.15 13.07
N MET A 354 5.80 8.43 12.81
CA MET A 354 5.85 9.05 11.49
C MET A 354 7.07 9.97 11.41
N THR A 355 7.84 9.90 10.32
CA THR A 355 9.01 10.76 10.07
C THR A 355 8.72 11.79 8.99
N TYR A 356 9.09 13.04 9.23
CA TYR A 356 8.99 14.15 8.28
C TYR A 356 10.38 14.66 7.86
N SER A 357 10.45 15.41 6.76
CA SER A 357 11.69 15.98 6.22
C SER A 357 12.27 17.11 7.07
N LEU A 358 11.44 17.75 7.90
CA LEU A 358 11.81 18.91 8.72
C LEU A 358 11.45 18.70 10.19
N SER A 359 12.08 19.48 11.06
CA SER A 359 11.70 19.52 12.47
C SER A 359 10.34 20.18 12.64
N MET A 360 9.50 19.54 13.44
CA MET A 360 8.11 19.90 13.66
C MET A 360 7.96 20.68 14.97
N SER A 361 6.91 21.50 15.05
CA SER A 361 6.49 22.18 16.26
C SER A 361 6.07 21.16 17.32
N THR A 362 6.49 21.37 18.56
CA THR A 362 6.14 20.49 19.69
C THR A 362 4.69 20.63 20.16
N ASN A 363 3.87 21.43 19.48
CA ASN A 363 2.44 21.56 19.75
C ASN A 363 1.65 20.61 18.83
N PRO A 364 1.24 19.42 19.31
CA PRO A 364 0.64 18.40 18.46
C PRO A 364 -0.79 18.76 18.02
N PRO A 365 -1.23 18.27 16.84
CA PRO A 365 -2.65 18.27 16.47
C PRO A 365 -3.50 17.39 17.39
N PRO A 366 -4.84 17.56 17.37
CA PRO A 366 -5.75 16.63 18.03
C PRO A 366 -5.62 15.23 17.43
N SER A 367 -5.80 14.19 18.26
CA SER A 367 -5.75 12.79 17.80
C SER A 367 -6.77 12.47 16.70
N SER A 368 -7.89 13.20 16.64
CA SER A 368 -8.90 13.10 15.59
C SER A 368 -8.42 13.52 14.19
N ALA A 369 -7.26 14.20 14.08
CA ALA A 369 -6.63 14.51 12.81
C ALA A 369 -6.04 13.26 12.12
N PHE A 370 -5.88 12.17 12.87
CA PHE A 370 -5.34 10.91 12.38
C PHE A 370 -6.41 9.84 12.30
N THR A 371 -6.31 8.99 11.28
CA THR A 371 -7.06 7.74 11.19
C THR A 371 -6.08 6.62 10.91
N VAL A 372 -6.03 5.65 11.82
CA VAL A 372 -5.17 4.47 11.71
C VAL A 372 -6.04 3.24 11.54
N TYR A 373 -5.72 2.42 10.55
CA TYR A 373 -6.30 1.10 10.35
C TYR A 373 -5.24 0.04 10.62
N VAL A 374 -5.61 -0.95 11.44
CA VAL A 374 -4.86 -2.19 11.62
C VAL A 374 -5.68 -3.27 10.93
N ASN A 375 -5.12 -3.84 9.87
CA ASN A 375 -5.82 -4.61 8.85
C ASN A 375 -6.97 -3.78 8.23
N SER A 376 -8.21 -4.10 8.59
CA SER A 376 -9.41 -3.39 8.15
C SER A 376 -10.17 -2.75 9.32
N VAL A 377 -9.62 -2.83 10.54
CA VAL A 377 -10.26 -2.33 11.76
C VAL A 377 -9.63 -1.00 12.13
N ARG A 378 -10.47 -0.01 12.43
CA ARG A 378 -10.01 1.31 12.86
C ARG A 378 -9.45 1.22 14.28
N SER A 379 -8.19 1.58 14.46
CA SER A 379 -7.57 1.74 15.78
C SER A 379 -7.77 3.18 16.29
N ILE A 380 -8.01 3.32 17.59
CA ILE A 380 -8.17 4.63 18.24
C ILE A 380 -6.78 5.20 18.52
N VAL A 381 -6.56 6.47 18.18
CA VAL A 381 -5.36 7.23 18.56
C VAL A 381 -5.64 7.93 19.89
N ASN A 382 -4.97 7.50 20.95
CA ASN A 382 -5.11 8.02 22.31
C ASN A 382 -4.44 9.38 22.47
N SER A 383 -3.22 9.51 21.95
CA SER A 383 -2.42 10.73 22.07
C SER A 383 -1.49 10.91 20.88
N VAL A 384 -1.03 12.15 20.72
CA VAL A 384 -0.09 12.57 19.68
C VAL A 384 1.04 13.33 20.37
N GLU A 385 2.28 12.93 20.09
CA GLU A 385 3.48 13.62 20.54
C GLU A 385 4.35 13.99 19.32
N VAL A 386 5.06 15.11 19.40
CA VAL A 386 5.93 15.58 18.33
C VAL A 386 7.31 15.87 18.90
N SER A 387 8.35 15.30 18.30
CA SER A 387 9.74 15.50 18.73
C SER A 387 10.69 15.49 17.53
N GLY A 388 11.39 16.61 17.32
CA GLY A 388 12.26 16.79 16.16
C GLY A 388 11.48 16.58 14.87
N THR A 389 11.95 15.65 14.03
CA THR A 389 11.29 15.30 12.76
C THR A 389 10.19 14.23 12.89
N LYS A 390 9.89 13.79 14.11
CA LYS A 390 9.02 12.63 14.37
C LYS A 390 7.69 13.04 15.00
N VAL A 391 6.63 12.36 14.59
CA VAL A 391 5.30 12.40 15.19
C VAL A 391 4.97 11.01 15.70
N PHE A 392 4.65 10.87 16.98
CA PHE A 392 4.32 9.61 17.63
C PHE A 392 2.81 9.57 17.91
N LEU A 393 2.15 8.52 17.46
CA LEU A 393 0.74 8.25 17.75
C LEU A 393 0.67 7.07 18.73
N SER A 394 0.13 7.29 19.92
CA SER A 394 -0.19 6.19 20.84
C SER A 394 -1.54 5.60 20.46
N LEU A 395 -1.55 4.31 20.15
CA LEU A 395 -2.73 3.56 19.75
C LEU A 395 -3.41 2.93 20.97
N ALA A 396 -4.71 2.64 20.87
CA ALA A 396 -5.46 1.97 21.95
C ALA A 396 -5.12 0.49 22.11
N GLY A 397 -4.48 -0.13 21.12
CA GLY A 397 -3.99 -1.50 21.17
C GLY A 397 -2.67 -1.60 20.41
N GLY A 398 -1.82 -2.52 20.86
CA GLY A 398 -0.59 -2.87 20.15
C GLY A 398 -0.88 -3.54 18.82
N VAL A 399 0.04 -3.41 17.89
CA VAL A 399 0.05 -4.09 16.60
C VAL A 399 0.82 -5.39 16.73
N GLU A 400 0.27 -6.47 16.19
CA GLU A 400 0.87 -7.81 16.23
C GLU A 400 1.70 -8.10 14.98
N TYR A 401 2.55 -9.11 15.05
CA TYR A 401 3.33 -9.55 13.89
C TYR A 401 2.40 -9.92 12.72
N GLY A 402 2.68 -9.36 11.53
CA GLY A 402 1.93 -9.65 10.30
C GLY A 402 0.73 -8.73 10.03
N ASP A 403 0.33 -7.91 11.00
CA ASP A 403 -0.73 -6.92 10.80
C ASP A 403 -0.38 -5.90 9.71
N ARG A 404 -1.37 -5.57 8.87
CA ARG A 404 -1.26 -4.54 7.83
C ARG A 404 -1.73 -3.21 8.36
N VAL A 405 -0.81 -2.28 8.62
CA VAL A 405 -1.16 -0.99 9.23
C VAL A 405 -1.11 0.14 8.19
N ARG A 406 -2.11 1.04 8.25
CA ARG A 406 -2.21 2.23 7.40
C ARG A 406 -2.57 3.47 8.21
N VAL A 407 -2.02 4.62 7.81
CA VAL A 407 -2.27 5.91 8.47
C VAL A 407 -2.70 6.98 7.46
N THR A 408 -3.69 7.76 7.88
CA THR A 408 -4.14 8.99 7.22
C THR A 408 -3.99 10.14 8.21
N TYR A 409 -3.45 11.26 7.74
CA TYR A 409 -3.45 12.54 8.44
C TYR A 409 -4.20 13.56 7.58
N THR A 410 -5.24 14.16 8.16
CA THR A 410 -6.00 15.23 7.53
C THR A 410 -5.75 16.51 8.32
N ILE A 411 -5.34 17.58 7.63
CA ILE A 411 -5.08 18.88 8.25
C ILE A 411 -6.30 19.32 9.09
N PRO A 412 -6.16 19.45 10.42
CA PRO A 412 -7.25 19.89 11.29
C PRO A 412 -7.39 21.42 11.26
N GLN A 413 -8.55 21.92 11.72
CA GLN A 413 -8.77 23.37 11.87
C GLN A 413 -7.92 23.99 12.99
N THR A 414 -7.54 23.20 14.00
CA THR A 414 -6.76 23.66 15.16
C THR A 414 -5.47 22.86 15.27
N ASN A 415 -4.37 23.58 15.51
CA ASN A 415 -3.01 23.03 15.74
C ASN A 415 -2.58 21.99 14.69
N PRO A 416 -2.61 22.27 13.38
CA PRO A 416 -2.12 21.32 12.38
C PRO A 416 -0.65 20.97 12.60
N LEU A 417 -0.22 19.81 12.08
CA LEU A 417 1.20 19.48 11.95
C LEU A 417 1.88 20.58 11.15
N GLN A 418 2.88 21.20 11.76
CA GLN A 418 3.62 22.32 11.20
C GLN A 418 5.03 22.39 11.77
N THR A 419 5.94 23.10 11.11
CA THR A 419 7.24 23.49 11.69
C THR A 419 7.07 24.50 12.84
N PRO A 420 8.10 24.75 13.68
CA PRO A 420 8.05 25.77 14.73
C PRO A 420 7.71 27.20 14.25
N ASP A 421 8.00 27.51 12.98
CA ASP A 421 7.68 28.77 12.33
C ASP A 421 6.35 28.76 11.55
N GLY A 422 5.57 27.68 11.65
CA GLY A 422 4.16 27.65 11.25
C GLY A 422 3.86 27.09 9.85
N ARG A 423 4.82 26.43 9.20
CA ARG A 423 4.64 25.86 7.85
C ARG A 423 3.95 24.51 7.95
N LEU A 424 2.83 24.38 7.26
CA LEU A 424 1.96 23.21 7.38
C LEU A 424 2.54 21.99 6.67
N ALA A 425 2.45 20.82 7.31
CA ALA A 425 2.58 19.54 6.64
C ALA A 425 1.32 19.26 5.80
N ALA A 426 1.51 18.74 4.59
CA ALA A 426 0.40 18.30 3.75
C ALA A 426 -0.38 17.13 4.38
N SER A 427 -1.67 17.00 4.04
CA SER A 427 -2.45 15.80 4.36
C SER A 427 -1.84 14.57 3.67
N ILE A 428 -1.91 13.41 4.33
CA ILE A 428 -1.56 12.12 3.72
C ILE A 428 -2.75 11.19 3.80
N THR A 429 -2.95 10.37 2.78
CA THR A 429 -4.06 9.43 2.71
C THR A 429 -3.54 8.01 2.57
N ASP A 430 -4.05 7.12 3.42
CA ASP A 430 -3.88 5.67 3.35
C ASP A 430 -2.42 5.19 3.20
N ARG A 431 -1.47 5.84 3.88
CA ARG A 431 -0.04 5.53 3.77
C ARG A 431 0.28 4.24 4.55
N PRO A 432 1.05 3.31 3.96
CA PRO A 432 1.44 2.09 4.65
C PRO A 432 2.41 2.39 5.80
N VAL A 433 2.28 1.64 6.89
CA VAL A 433 3.16 1.68 8.05
C VAL A 433 3.97 0.39 8.06
N THR A 434 5.30 0.51 8.22
CA THR A 434 6.17 -0.67 8.35
C THR A 434 5.97 -1.28 9.72
N ASN A 435 5.57 -2.55 9.77
CA ASN A 435 5.38 -3.30 11.01
C ASN A 435 6.64 -4.12 11.30
N ASN A 436 7.45 -3.68 12.25
CA ASN A 436 8.66 -4.37 12.69
C ASN A 436 8.44 -5.28 13.91
N CYS A 437 7.19 -5.49 14.35
CA CYS A 437 6.90 -6.47 15.39
C CYS A 437 7.39 -7.86 14.96
N VAL A 438 7.86 -8.66 15.90
CA VAL A 438 8.27 -10.05 15.65
C VAL A 438 7.28 -10.99 16.34
N PRO A 439 7.09 -12.22 15.84
CA PRO A 439 6.26 -13.19 16.55
C PRO A 439 6.83 -13.42 17.95
N LEU A 440 5.96 -13.48 18.96
CA LEU A 440 6.37 -13.92 20.28
C LEU A 440 6.81 -15.40 20.20
N PRO A 441 7.88 -15.81 20.88
CA PRO A 441 8.24 -17.22 20.97
C PRO A 441 7.16 -17.96 21.77
N ASN A 442 6.69 -19.11 21.27
CA ASN A 442 5.79 -20.00 22.00
C ASN A 442 6.39 -20.44 23.34
N GLN A 443 5.61 -20.39 24.41
CA GLN A 443 5.98 -20.91 25.73
C GLN A 443 5.36 -22.29 25.96
N PRO A 444 6.16 -23.30 26.33
CA PRO A 444 5.63 -24.64 26.54
C PRO A 444 4.65 -24.67 27.74
N PRO A 445 3.64 -25.56 27.73
CA PRO A 445 2.63 -25.63 28.78
C PRO A 445 3.24 -26.04 30.13
N VAL A 446 2.57 -25.70 31.23
CA VAL A 446 2.88 -26.27 32.55
C VAL A 446 1.94 -27.44 32.84
N ILE A 447 2.47 -28.51 33.46
CA ILE A 447 1.67 -29.69 33.81
C ILE A 447 2.07 -30.26 35.17
N SER A 448 1.07 -30.71 35.93
CA SER A 448 1.26 -31.53 37.13
C SER A 448 0.18 -32.61 37.23
N ILE A 449 0.51 -33.75 37.83
CA ILE A 449 -0.47 -34.79 38.14
C ILE A 449 -1.08 -34.48 39.51
N SER A 450 -2.39 -34.25 39.56
CA SER A 450 -3.11 -33.89 40.80
C SER A 450 -3.76 -35.08 41.50
N SER A 451 -3.99 -36.17 40.77
CA SER A 451 -4.41 -37.46 41.31
C SER A 451 -3.82 -38.60 40.46
N PRO A 452 -3.32 -39.69 41.07
CA PRO A 452 -3.13 -39.89 42.50
C PRO A 452 -2.04 -38.97 43.08
N ARG A 453 -1.97 -38.85 44.41
CA ARG A 453 -0.87 -38.15 45.07
C ARG A 453 0.37 -39.03 45.13
N ASP A 454 1.54 -38.41 45.16
CA ASP A 454 2.80 -39.14 45.31
C ASP A 454 2.82 -40.04 46.56
N ASN A 455 3.33 -41.25 46.38
CA ASN A 455 3.35 -42.37 47.35
C ASN A 455 1.96 -42.86 47.81
N SER A 456 0.90 -42.63 47.04
CA SER A 456 -0.40 -43.26 47.31
C SER A 456 -0.32 -44.79 47.19
N SER A 457 -1.07 -45.50 48.05
CA SER A 457 -1.13 -46.96 48.06
C SER A 457 -2.54 -47.47 47.77
N PHE A 458 -2.68 -48.48 46.92
CA PHE A 458 -3.95 -49.13 46.56
C PHE A 458 -3.79 -50.65 46.56
N GLU A 459 -4.87 -51.41 46.72
CA GLU A 459 -4.86 -52.88 46.67
C GLU A 459 -5.19 -53.38 45.26
N ALA A 460 -4.43 -54.35 44.75
CA ALA A 460 -4.75 -54.99 43.48
C ALA A 460 -5.96 -55.94 43.60
N PRO A 461 -6.88 -55.97 42.60
CA PRO A 461 -6.93 -55.10 41.42
C PRO A 461 -7.53 -53.72 41.73
N ALA A 462 -7.02 -52.66 41.11
CA ALA A 462 -7.51 -51.29 41.28
C ALA A 462 -7.67 -50.53 39.96
N VAL A 463 -8.83 -49.91 39.75
CA VAL A 463 -9.01 -48.90 38.68
C VAL A 463 -8.75 -47.52 39.28
N ILE A 464 -7.71 -46.85 38.80
CA ILE A 464 -7.27 -45.54 39.30
C ILE A 464 -7.50 -44.50 38.22
N THR A 465 -8.16 -43.40 38.59
CA THR A 465 -8.29 -42.22 37.72
C THR A 465 -7.08 -41.31 37.92
N LEU A 466 -6.32 -41.15 36.85
CA LEU A 466 -5.23 -40.20 36.72
C LEU A 466 -5.80 -38.86 36.28
N THR A 467 -5.48 -37.80 37.01
CA THR A 467 -5.91 -36.43 36.70
C THR A 467 -4.68 -35.56 36.60
N ALA A 468 -4.58 -34.79 35.53
CA ALA A 468 -3.52 -33.80 35.36
C ALA A 468 -4.10 -32.39 35.23
N ASP A 469 -3.43 -31.45 35.89
CA ASP A 469 -3.68 -30.03 35.74
C ASP A 469 -2.62 -29.48 34.78
N ALA A 470 -3.05 -29.16 33.56
CA ALA A 470 -2.22 -28.58 32.52
C ALA A 470 -2.77 -27.22 32.11
N LEU A 471 -1.88 -26.24 31.97
CA LEU A 471 -2.19 -24.87 31.57
C LEU A 471 -1.15 -24.39 30.56
N ASP A 472 -1.62 -23.68 29.55
CA ASP A 472 -0.78 -22.93 28.63
C ASP A 472 -1.09 -21.44 28.82
N SER A 473 -0.04 -20.61 28.86
CA SER A 473 -0.15 -19.18 29.17
C SER A 473 -0.35 -18.29 27.94
N ASP A 474 0.09 -18.75 26.78
CA ASP A 474 0.01 -18.06 25.49
C ASP A 474 -0.82 -18.82 24.44
N GLY A 475 -1.16 -20.09 24.71
CA GLY A 475 -2.01 -20.89 23.85
C GLY A 475 -3.04 -21.75 24.58
N THR A 476 -3.30 -22.92 24.02
CA THR A 476 -4.18 -23.94 24.56
C THR A 476 -3.48 -25.29 24.60
N VAL A 477 -3.69 -26.06 25.66
CA VAL A 477 -3.21 -27.44 25.72
C VAL A 477 -4.04 -28.30 24.75
N GLU A 478 -3.41 -28.78 23.68
CA GLU A 478 -4.04 -29.63 22.67
C GLU A 478 -4.29 -31.05 23.21
N LYS A 479 -3.35 -31.59 24.00
CA LYS A 479 -3.48 -32.92 24.61
C LYS A 479 -2.61 -33.12 25.85
N VAL A 480 -3.02 -34.06 26.68
CA VAL A 480 -2.24 -34.64 27.78
C VAL A 480 -2.08 -36.13 27.58
N GLU A 481 -0.84 -36.61 27.43
CA GLU A 481 -0.50 -38.02 27.29
C GLU A 481 -0.01 -38.56 28.64
N TYR A 482 -0.52 -39.72 29.06
CA TYR A 482 -0.13 -40.37 30.33
C TYR A 482 0.76 -41.57 30.06
N PHE A 483 1.73 -41.74 30.94
CA PHE A 483 2.71 -42.81 30.89
C PHE A 483 2.81 -43.49 32.25
N ILE A 484 2.95 -44.81 32.23
CA ILE A 484 3.43 -45.59 33.36
C ILE A 484 4.84 -46.06 33.00
N ASP A 485 5.79 -45.69 33.84
CA ASP A 485 7.22 -45.81 33.57
C ASP A 485 7.57 -45.14 32.23
N GLU A 486 7.84 -45.91 31.18
CA GLU A 486 8.12 -45.40 29.83
C GLU A 486 6.99 -45.68 28.82
N ASP A 487 5.97 -46.45 29.20
CA ASP A 487 4.90 -46.89 28.30
C ASP A 487 3.72 -45.92 28.32
N LYS A 488 3.33 -45.43 27.13
CA LYS A 488 2.12 -44.60 26.99
C LYS A 488 0.88 -45.45 27.22
N ILE A 489 0.08 -45.06 28.19
CA ILE A 489 -1.14 -45.77 28.59
C ILE A 489 -2.43 -45.13 28.07
N GLY A 490 -2.37 -43.87 27.63
CA GLY A 490 -3.51 -43.18 27.07
C GLY A 490 -3.27 -41.68 26.93
N GLU A 491 -4.30 -40.97 26.52
CA GLU A 491 -4.28 -39.52 26.33
C GLU A 491 -5.66 -38.91 26.58
N SER A 492 -5.67 -37.62 26.86
CA SER A 492 -6.88 -36.82 27.09
C SER A 492 -6.77 -35.50 26.32
N PHE A 493 -7.86 -35.08 25.68
CA PHE A 493 -7.93 -33.89 24.82
C PHE A 493 -8.77 -32.76 25.42
N THR A 494 -9.36 -32.95 26.60
CA THR A 494 -10.31 -31.99 27.19
C THR A 494 -10.14 -31.86 28.69
N TYR A 495 -10.10 -30.63 29.20
CA TYR A 495 -10.10 -30.34 30.63
C TYR A 495 -11.46 -30.69 31.28
N PRO A 496 -11.50 -31.34 32.45
CA PRO A 496 -10.37 -31.85 33.23
C PRO A 496 -9.73 -33.09 32.56
N TYR A 497 -8.39 -33.05 32.39
CA TYR A 497 -7.64 -34.12 31.74
C TYR A 497 -7.62 -35.34 32.65
N ASN A 498 -8.40 -36.36 32.28
CA ASN A 498 -8.56 -37.58 33.05
C ASN A 498 -8.28 -38.81 32.18
N LEU A 499 -7.66 -39.81 32.81
CA LEU A 499 -7.48 -41.14 32.25
C LEU A 499 -7.69 -42.19 33.35
N SER A 500 -8.62 -43.12 33.17
CA SER A 500 -8.75 -44.28 34.07
C SER A 500 -7.88 -45.43 33.58
N PHE A 501 -7.06 -45.98 34.47
CA PHE A 501 -6.18 -47.11 34.18
C PHE A 501 -6.40 -48.25 35.19
N ASP A 502 -6.34 -49.49 34.69
CA ASP A 502 -6.62 -50.70 35.46
C ASP A 502 -5.32 -51.41 35.87
N PHE A 503 -5.03 -51.41 37.18
CA PHE A 503 -3.87 -52.04 37.78
C PHE A 503 -4.23 -53.44 38.31
N GLN A 504 -3.89 -54.46 37.52
CA GLN A 504 -4.21 -55.86 37.82
C GLN A 504 -3.24 -56.53 38.81
N TYR A 505 -2.03 -55.98 38.98
CA TYR A 505 -0.98 -56.60 39.77
C TYR A 505 -0.35 -55.64 40.76
N SER A 506 0.12 -56.19 41.88
CA SER A 506 0.92 -55.44 42.85
C SER A 506 2.29 -55.03 42.26
N GLY A 507 2.79 -53.86 42.66
CA GLY A 507 3.99 -53.26 42.12
C GLY A 507 4.18 -51.82 42.57
N THR A 508 5.32 -51.23 42.24
CA THR A 508 5.55 -49.78 42.35
C THR A 508 5.63 -49.22 40.93
N PHE A 509 4.82 -48.21 40.63
CA PHE A 509 4.70 -47.62 39.30
C PHE A 509 5.02 -46.14 39.36
N GLU A 510 5.72 -45.64 38.35
CA GLU A 510 5.96 -44.21 38.17
C GLU A 510 5.03 -43.65 37.11
N ILE A 511 4.19 -42.68 37.47
CA ILE A 511 3.27 -42.06 36.52
C ILE A 511 3.86 -40.72 36.10
N THR A 512 3.95 -40.49 34.80
CA THR A 512 4.27 -39.18 34.24
C THR A 512 3.22 -38.76 33.22
N ALA A 513 3.08 -37.47 33.00
CA ALA A 513 2.19 -36.92 31.98
C ALA A 513 2.95 -35.92 31.12
N ILE A 514 2.61 -35.82 29.83
CA ILE A 514 3.16 -34.84 28.90
C ILE A 514 2.00 -33.99 28.38
N ALA A 515 2.02 -32.68 28.65
CA ALA A 515 1.13 -31.73 27.99
C ALA A 515 1.78 -31.24 26.70
N THR A 516 1.01 -31.14 25.61
CA THR A 516 1.41 -30.52 24.34
C THR A 516 0.45 -29.37 24.03
N ASP A 517 0.97 -28.22 23.62
CA ASP A 517 0.18 -27.05 23.20
C ASP A 517 -0.19 -27.06 21.70
N ASP A 518 -0.93 -26.05 21.26
CA ASP A 518 -1.37 -25.88 19.85
C ASP A 518 -0.24 -25.47 18.89
N GLU A 519 0.95 -25.16 19.40
CA GLU A 519 2.17 -24.90 18.62
C GLU A 519 3.20 -26.05 18.74
N ASN A 520 2.79 -27.21 19.27
CA ASN A 520 3.56 -28.44 19.47
C ASN A 520 4.73 -28.36 20.46
N ALA A 521 4.82 -27.33 21.31
CA ALA A 521 5.75 -27.40 22.44
C ALA A 521 5.14 -28.26 23.56
N ALA A 522 6.03 -28.91 24.33
CA ALA A 522 5.62 -29.94 25.26
C ALA A 522 6.44 -29.90 26.56
N THR A 523 5.75 -30.17 27.67
CA THR A 523 6.36 -30.29 29.00
C THR A 523 5.98 -31.62 29.62
N LYS A 524 6.96 -32.31 30.20
CA LYS A 524 6.77 -33.51 31.00
C LYS A 524 6.60 -33.12 32.47
N SER A 525 5.62 -33.71 33.14
CA SER A 525 5.40 -33.53 34.57
C SER A 525 6.53 -34.16 35.40
N ASP A 526 6.66 -33.72 36.64
CA ASP A 526 7.35 -34.51 37.65
C ASP A 526 6.66 -35.88 37.81
N PRO A 527 7.44 -36.94 38.13
CA PRO A 527 6.88 -38.27 38.34
C PRO A 527 6.07 -38.35 39.63
N VAL A 528 4.94 -39.06 39.58
CA VAL A 528 4.14 -39.46 40.74
C VAL A 528 4.31 -40.96 40.93
N LYS A 529 4.91 -41.37 42.05
CA LYS A 529 5.03 -42.77 42.40
C LYS A 529 3.75 -43.26 43.08
N ILE A 530 3.26 -44.42 42.67
CA ILE A 530 2.21 -45.14 43.41
C ILE A 530 2.63 -46.57 43.71
N ILE A 531 2.02 -47.12 44.75
CA ILE A 531 2.26 -48.48 45.22
C ILE A 531 0.94 -49.24 45.11
N ILE A 532 0.94 -50.32 44.35
CA ILE A 532 -0.14 -51.29 44.35
C ILE A 532 0.32 -52.45 45.23
N VAL A 533 -0.35 -52.67 46.36
CA VAL A 533 -0.07 -53.82 47.24
C VAL A 533 -0.93 -55.01 46.81
N PRO A 534 -0.53 -56.25 47.13
CA PRO A 534 -1.42 -57.41 46.94
C PRO A 534 -2.73 -57.17 47.71
N GLY A 535 -3.87 -57.34 47.06
CA GLY A 535 -5.14 -57.47 47.79
C GLY A 535 -5.11 -58.70 48.69
N GLU A 536 -5.84 -58.67 49.81
CA GLU A 536 -5.89 -59.81 50.73
C GLU A 536 -6.41 -61.07 50.02
N ASP A 537 -5.60 -62.14 50.00
CA ASP A 537 -6.07 -63.47 49.61
C ASP A 537 -6.91 -64.05 50.75
N LEU A 538 -8.22 -63.82 50.68
CA LEU A 538 -9.20 -64.31 51.66
C LEU A 538 -9.26 -65.85 51.73
N SER A 539 -8.68 -66.57 50.77
CA SER A 539 -8.78 -68.03 50.68
C SER A 539 -7.90 -68.78 51.71
N GLU A 540 -6.80 -68.16 52.15
CA GLU A 540 -5.88 -68.73 53.15
C GLU A 540 -6.38 -68.55 54.60
N LEU A 541 -7.26 -67.58 54.82
CA LEU A 541 -7.72 -67.17 56.15
C LEU A 541 -8.84 -68.06 56.71
N VAL A 542 -9.59 -68.77 55.86
CA VAL A 542 -10.64 -69.70 56.31
C VAL A 542 -10.01 -70.99 56.86
N GLN A 543 -10.26 -71.28 58.14
CA GLN A 543 -9.79 -72.51 58.79
C GLN A 543 -10.94 -73.46 59.08
N LEU A 544 -10.69 -74.77 58.94
CA LEU A 544 -11.63 -75.83 59.29
C LEU A 544 -10.94 -76.82 60.22
N PHE A 545 -11.45 -76.97 61.44
CA PHE A 545 -10.87 -77.89 62.43
C PHE A 545 -11.91 -78.50 63.40
N PRO A 546 -11.69 -79.72 63.92
CA PRO A 546 -10.65 -80.64 63.47
C PRO A 546 -10.94 -81.19 62.07
N ASN A 547 -9.90 -81.55 61.35
CA ASN A 547 -9.97 -82.25 60.07
C ASN A 547 -8.87 -83.32 60.02
N PRO A 548 -9.19 -84.63 60.04
CA PRO A 548 -10.52 -85.23 60.02
C PRO A 548 -11.38 -84.97 61.27
N ASN A 549 -12.71 -85.09 61.15
CA ASN A 549 -13.67 -84.96 62.27
C ASN A 549 -14.70 -86.10 62.31
N ASP A 550 -15.39 -86.24 63.44
CA ASP A 550 -16.49 -87.21 63.62
C ASP A 550 -17.85 -86.59 63.28
N GLY A 551 -17.90 -85.55 62.46
CA GLY A 551 -19.11 -84.81 62.07
C GLY A 551 -19.30 -83.52 62.82
N ARG A 552 -18.44 -83.27 63.81
CA ARG A 552 -18.41 -82.03 64.57
C ARG A 552 -17.12 -81.30 64.29
N PHE A 553 -17.21 -80.11 63.72
CA PHE A 553 -16.09 -79.25 63.39
C PHE A 553 -16.52 -77.80 63.37
N SER A 554 -15.53 -76.91 63.45
CA SER A 554 -15.70 -75.47 63.38
C SER A 554 -15.08 -74.96 62.09
N VAL A 555 -15.72 -73.98 61.48
CA VAL A 555 -15.17 -73.16 60.40
C VAL A 555 -14.94 -71.78 60.98
N GLU A 556 -13.68 -71.37 61.09
CA GLU A 556 -13.31 -70.01 61.46
C GLU A 556 -13.21 -69.15 60.20
N LEU A 557 -13.89 -68.01 60.24
CA LEU A 557 -13.95 -66.99 59.22
C LEU A 557 -13.45 -65.70 59.87
N PRO A 558 -12.16 -65.38 59.78
CA PRO A 558 -11.59 -64.24 60.51
C PRO A 558 -12.09 -62.89 59.99
N TYR A 559 -12.97 -62.88 58.99
CA TYR A 559 -13.63 -61.68 58.47
C TYR A 559 -15.14 -61.92 58.31
N SER A 560 -15.92 -60.90 58.69
CA SER A 560 -17.30 -60.78 58.26
C SER A 560 -17.32 -59.85 57.05
N PRO A 561 -17.72 -60.30 55.85
CA PRO A 561 -17.90 -59.40 54.73
C PRO A 561 -18.99 -58.40 55.07
N THR A 562 -18.56 -57.18 55.40
CA THR A 562 -19.46 -56.06 55.60
C THR A 562 -20.15 -55.77 54.28
N GLY A 563 -21.38 -56.25 54.13
CA GLY A 563 -22.28 -55.88 53.03
C GLY A 563 -22.46 -56.91 51.91
N GLU A 564 -21.86 -58.11 51.97
CA GLU A 564 -22.14 -59.19 51.01
C GLU A 564 -22.65 -60.45 51.71
N VAL A 565 -23.66 -61.12 51.14
CA VAL A 565 -24.21 -62.35 51.71
C VAL A 565 -23.18 -63.47 51.50
N THR A 566 -22.73 -64.09 52.60
CA THR A 566 -21.83 -65.25 52.53
C THR A 566 -22.61 -66.54 52.66
N ARG A 567 -22.38 -67.45 51.73
CA ARG A 567 -22.95 -68.79 51.72
C ARG A 567 -21.88 -69.80 52.11
N LEU A 568 -22.20 -70.63 53.10
CA LEU A 568 -21.47 -71.86 53.37
C LEU A 568 -22.25 -73.04 52.80
N ALA A 569 -21.61 -73.78 51.90
CA ALA A 569 -22.14 -75.03 51.40
C ALA A 569 -21.16 -76.16 51.69
N ILE A 570 -21.69 -77.31 52.10
CA ILE A 570 -20.91 -78.54 52.18
C ILE A 570 -21.48 -79.50 51.16
N VAL A 571 -20.62 -80.01 50.29
CA VAL A 571 -20.99 -80.95 49.23
C VAL A 571 -20.20 -82.25 49.38
N ASP A 572 -20.79 -83.35 48.91
CA ASP A 572 -20.04 -84.59 48.71
C ASP A 572 -19.11 -84.51 47.48
N LEU A 573 -18.33 -85.57 47.21
CA LEU A 573 -17.41 -85.62 46.07
C LEU A 573 -18.12 -85.59 44.70
N GLU A 574 -19.43 -85.83 44.63
CA GLU A 574 -20.23 -85.70 43.41
C GLU A 574 -20.77 -84.27 43.25
N GLY A 575 -20.47 -83.36 44.19
CA GLY A 575 -20.91 -81.97 44.20
C GLY A 575 -22.33 -81.79 44.74
N LYS A 576 -22.96 -82.83 45.31
CA LYS A 576 -24.31 -82.74 45.85
C LYS A 576 -24.28 -82.04 47.22
N PRO A 577 -25.06 -80.98 47.44
CA PRO A 577 -25.12 -80.29 48.73
C PRO A 577 -25.73 -81.20 49.80
N VAL A 578 -25.01 -81.32 50.91
CA VAL A 578 -25.46 -82.00 52.13
C VAL A 578 -25.76 -81.01 53.26
N PHE A 579 -25.22 -79.80 53.16
CA PHE A 579 -25.56 -78.68 54.02
C PHE A 579 -25.41 -77.38 53.23
N GLU A 580 -26.27 -76.42 53.55
CA GLU A 580 -26.20 -75.10 52.97
C GLU A 580 -26.86 -74.07 53.88
N GLU A 581 -26.17 -72.97 54.15
CA GLU A 581 -26.70 -71.89 54.97
C GLU A 581 -26.11 -70.54 54.53
N LEU A 582 -26.89 -69.48 54.73
CA LEU A 582 -26.40 -68.11 54.66
C LEU A 582 -25.92 -67.71 56.05
N LEU A 583 -24.68 -67.24 56.14
CA LEU A 583 -24.14 -66.76 57.41
C LEU A 583 -24.78 -65.43 57.81
N ALA A 584 -24.98 -65.25 59.11
CA ALA A 584 -25.38 -63.96 59.64
C ALA A 584 -24.24 -62.95 59.48
N LEU A 585 -24.60 -61.66 59.29
CA LEU A 585 -23.64 -60.56 59.36
C LEU A 585 -22.88 -60.64 60.69
N GLU A 586 -21.55 -60.51 60.65
CA GLU A 586 -20.64 -60.54 61.80
C GLU A 586 -20.33 -61.92 62.41
N GLU A 587 -20.83 -63.02 61.84
CA GLU A 587 -20.47 -64.38 62.29
C GLU A 587 -19.04 -64.74 61.84
N THR A 588 -18.11 -64.85 62.80
CA THR A 588 -16.67 -65.12 62.57
C THR A 588 -16.27 -66.57 62.81
N GLN A 589 -17.19 -67.40 63.29
CA GLN A 589 -16.99 -68.83 63.47
C GLN A 589 -18.33 -69.54 63.38
N ARG A 590 -18.37 -70.69 62.72
CA ARG A 590 -19.53 -71.56 62.67
C ARG A 590 -19.19 -72.98 63.11
N ASP A 591 -19.92 -73.49 64.08
CA ASP A 591 -19.84 -74.88 64.49
C ASP A 591 -20.87 -75.73 63.74
N PHE A 592 -20.44 -76.89 63.27
CA PHE A 592 -21.25 -77.84 62.53
C PHE A 592 -21.47 -79.09 63.36
N ASP A 593 -22.71 -79.63 63.36
CA ASP A 593 -23.00 -81.01 63.77
C ASP A 593 -23.68 -81.75 62.62
N LEU A 594 -22.85 -82.42 61.84
CA LEU A 594 -23.22 -83.29 60.72
C LEU A 594 -22.89 -84.75 61.04
N SER A 595 -23.03 -85.16 62.30
CA SER A 595 -22.78 -86.55 62.73
C SER A 595 -23.63 -87.59 62.00
N ALA A 596 -24.78 -87.18 61.44
CA ALA A 596 -25.68 -88.04 60.67
C ALA A 596 -25.16 -88.37 59.25
N LEU A 597 -24.14 -87.66 58.75
CA LEU A 597 -23.53 -87.96 57.45
C LEU A 597 -22.68 -89.24 57.52
N LYS A 598 -22.62 -89.96 56.39
CA LYS A 598 -21.74 -91.11 56.26
C LYS A 598 -20.27 -90.68 56.34
N SER A 599 -19.42 -91.58 56.80
CA SER A 599 -17.97 -91.41 56.70
C SER A 599 -17.57 -91.21 55.23
N GLY A 600 -16.73 -90.21 54.95
CA GLY A 600 -16.40 -89.81 53.59
C GLY A 600 -15.63 -88.49 53.53
N ILE A 601 -15.29 -88.10 52.29
CA ILE A 601 -14.66 -86.81 52.01
C ILE A 601 -15.74 -85.84 51.55
N TYR A 602 -15.68 -84.62 52.09
CA TYR A 602 -16.60 -83.53 51.78
C TYR A 602 -15.81 -82.27 51.43
N VAL A 603 -16.45 -81.36 50.71
CA VAL A 603 -15.87 -80.06 50.36
C VAL A 603 -16.73 -78.97 50.99
N LEU A 604 -16.12 -78.12 51.80
CA LEU A 604 -16.66 -76.83 52.20
C LEU A 604 -16.43 -75.84 51.06
N LEU A 605 -17.49 -75.16 50.63
CA LEU A 605 -17.45 -73.99 49.77
C LEU A 605 -17.83 -72.77 50.60
N VAL A 606 -17.00 -71.74 50.53
CA VAL A 606 -17.31 -70.40 51.06
C VAL A 606 -17.41 -69.48 49.86
N SER A 607 -18.55 -68.82 49.66
CA SER A 607 -18.79 -67.95 48.51
C SER A 607 -19.57 -66.71 48.91
N THR A 608 -19.33 -65.61 48.21
CA THR A 608 -20.26 -64.47 48.16
C THR A 608 -21.28 -64.69 47.04
N ASP A 609 -22.21 -63.75 46.87
CA ASP A 609 -23.13 -63.72 45.74
C ASP A 609 -22.43 -63.59 44.38
N LYS A 610 -21.17 -63.14 44.37
CA LYS A 610 -20.39 -62.84 43.16
C LYS A 610 -19.36 -63.90 42.82
N GLU A 611 -18.76 -64.55 43.80
CA GLU A 611 -17.65 -65.48 43.59
C GLU A 611 -17.48 -66.52 44.71
N ILE A 612 -16.75 -67.60 44.43
CA ILE A 612 -16.32 -68.56 45.44
C ILE A 612 -15.03 -68.02 46.06
N ILE A 613 -15.09 -67.66 47.35
CA ILE A 613 -13.95 -67.16 48.13
C ILE A 613 -12.91 -68.28 48.35
N THR A 614 -13.36 -69.47 48.74
CA THR A 614 -12.46 -70.62 48.94
C THR A 614 -13.19 -71.96 48.93
N THR A 615 -12.41 -73.03 48.74
CA THR A 615 -12.86 -74.40 48.94
C THR A 615 -11.91 -75.15 49.88
N LYS A 616 -12.44 -75.88 50.85
CA LYS A 616 -11.64 -76.70 51.78
C LYS A 616 -12.18 -78.12 51.83
N LEU A 617 -11.30 -79.08 51.58
CA LEU A 617 -11.62 -80.50 51.67
C LEU A 617 -11.50 -80.97 53.13
N PHE A 618 -12.50 -81.68 53.63
CA PHE A 618 -12.44 -82.31 54.95
C PHE A 618 -12.93 -83.75 54.97
N ILE A 619 -12.45 -84.49 55.95
CA ILE A 619 -12.73 -85.92 56.09
C ILE A 619 -13.64 -86.14 57.30
N LYS A 620 -14.82 -86.70 57.05
CA LYS A 620 -15.75 -87.21 58.06
C LYS A 620 -15.39 -88.68 58.35
N LYS A 621 -15.00 -88.99 59.58
CA LYS A 621 -14.77 -90.36 60.06
C LYS A 621 -16.06 -91.08 60.41
#